data_AF-A0A957WDU9-F1
#
_entry.id   AF-A0A957WDU9-F1
#
_cell.length_a   1.000
_cell.length_b   1.000
_cell.length_c   1.000
_cell.angle_alpha   90.00
_cell.angle_beta   90.00
_cell.angle_gamma   90.00
#
_symmetry.space_group_name_H-M   'P 1'
#
loop_
_entity.id
_entity.type
_entity.pdbx_description
1 polymer ?
#
loop_
_entity_poly.entity_id
_entity_poly.type
_entity_poly.pdbx_seq_one_letter_code
_entity_poly.pdbx_strand_id
1 'polypeptide(L)'
;MRLFSYKLKHDTGFAPNPFFGVLTLATCKPRIRKSKRVGDWIAGFTSRSLCRDAVGEERLIYLMQITDKIPIFEYFLHPNFQNKIPDLDRKEFVYHAGDNIYKPHAGDFIQLDNKNHFPHDKVKDLSGEFVLISTKFYYFGGKPLEISPDLRPRVPVGQSAHGSLTLGEQASKFINYVRNGISKGVHHAPHRWPDSDLSWRM
;
A
#
# COMPACT_ATOMS: atom_id res chain seq x y z
N MET A 1 2.09 14.49 -14.59
CA MET A 1 2.02 13.42 -13.56
C MET A 1 0.76 13.58 -12.73
N ARG A 2 0.11 12.47 -12.32
CA ARG A 2 -1.06 12.47 -11.43
C ARG A 2 -0.66 11.77 -10.14
N LEU A 3 -0.83 12.46 -9.01
CA LEU A 3 -0.53 11.92 -7.69
C LEU A 3 -1.80 11.87 -6.85
N PHE A 4 -2.10 10.71 -6.29
CA PHE A 4 -3.24 10.50 -5.41
C PHE A 4 -2.78 10.18 -4.00
N SER A 5 -3.09 11.06 -3.07
CA SER A 5 -2.72 10.89 -1.67
C SER A 5 -3.90 10.39 -0.84
N TYR A 6 -3.65 9.51 0.13
CA TYR A 6 -4.63 9.15 1.14
C TYR A 6 -3.98 8.88 2.50
N LYS A 7 -4.79 8.91 3.56
CA LYS A 7 -4.38 8.61 4.93
C LYS A 7 -4.57 7.13 5.27
N LEU A 8 -3.54 6.49 5.83
CA LEU A 8 -3.58 5.12 6.33
C LEU A 8 -4.18 5.09 7.74
N LYS A 9 -4.97 4.05 8.01
CA LYS A 9 -5.49 3.77 9.36
C LYS A 9 -4.60 2.77 10.11
N HIS A 10 -4.09 1.78 9.36
CA HIS A 10 -3.23 0.72 9.84
C HIS A 10 -2.08 0.55 8.87
N ASP A 11 -0.95 0.11 9.39
CA ASP A 11 0.24 -0.20 8.62
C ASP A 11 0.91 -1.45 9.22
N THR A 12 0.43 -2.61 8.78
CA THR A 12 0.86 -3.96 9.20
C THR A 12 1.70 -4.66 8.13
N GLY A 13 2.01 -3.98 7.02
CA GLY A 13 2.58 -4.60 5.83
C GLY A 13 1.57 -5.41 4.99
N PHE A 14 0.28 -5.34 5.32
CA PHE A 14 -0.79 -6.01 4.57
C PHE A 14 -1.22 -5.23 3.33
N ALA A 15 -1.80 -4.04 3.43
CA ALA A 15 -2.25 -3.30 2.25
C ALA A 15 -2.02 -1.78 2.43
N PRO A 16 -0.91 -1.23 1.90
CA PRO A 16 0.00 -1.84 0.93
C PRO A 16 0.89 -2.96 1.52
N ASN A 17 1.21 -3.99 0.72
CA ASN A 17 2.24 -4.99 1.03
C ASN A 17 3.52 -4.67 0.25
N PRO A 18 4.61 -4.23 0.91
CA PRO A 18 5.81 -3.74 0.22
C PRO A 18 6.89 -4.82 -0.01
N PHE A 19 6.62 -6.08 0.35
CA PHE A 19 7.66 -7.12 0.45
C PHE A 19 7.93 -7.84 -0.88
N PHE A 20 9.01 -8.63 -0.92
CA PHE A 20 9.40 -9.45 -2.08
C PHE A 20 9.65 -8.62 -3.35
N GLY A 21 10.26 -7.45 -3.19
CA GLY A 21 10.68 -6.58 -4.30
C GLY A 21 9.56 -5.88 -5.06
N VAL A 22 8.30 -6.02 -4.61
CA VAL A 22 7.14 -5.43 -5.28
C VAL A 22 6.14 -4.90 -4.24
N LEU A 23 5.64 -3.69 -4.45
CA LEU A 23 4.58 -3.13 -3.61
C LEU A 23 3.22 -3.39 -4.25
N THR A 24 2.31 -3.99 -3.49
CA THR A 24 0.95 -4.30 -3.92
C THR A 24 -0.08 -3.60 -3.05
N LEU A 25 -1.21 -3.23 -3.66
CA LEU A 25 -2.41 -2.77 -2.96
C LEU A 25 -3.57 -3.63 -3.47
N ALA A 26 -3.88 -4.72 -2.75
CA ALA A 26 -4.84 -5.74 -3.20
C ALA A 26 -6.24 -5.64 -2.57
N THR A 27 -6.34 -5.25 -1.30
CA THR A 27 -7.61 -5.31 -0.54
C THR A 27 -8.13 -3.91 -0.16
N CYS A 28 -7.31 -3.11 0.51
CA CYS A 28 -7.67 -1.75 0.91
C CYS A 28 -7.93 -0.80 -0.28
N LYS A 29 -8.64 0.29 0.01
CA LYS A 29 -8.92 1.40 -0.93
C LYS A 29 -9.53 0.94 -2.27
N PRO A 30 -10.68 0.23 -2.27
CA PRO A 30 -11.28 -0.33 -3.48
C PRO A 30 -11.53 0.71 -4.58
N ARG A 31 -11.96 1.92 -4.22
CA ARG A 31 -12.21 3.00 -5.20
C ARG A 31 -10.94 3.54 -5.84
N ILE A 32 -9.79 3.51 -5.16
CA ILE A 32 -8.49 3.81 -5.76
C ILE A 32 -8.11 2.68 -6.72
N ARG A 33 -8.13 1.42 -6.26
CA ARG A 33 -7.80 0.24 -7.07
C ARG A 33 -8.62 0.18 -8.36
N LYS A 34 -9.93 0.41 -8.27
CA LYS A 34 -10.84 0.43 -9.43
C LYS A 34 -10.54 1.57 -10.41
N SER A 35 -10.26 2.79 -9.93
CA SER A 35 -10.21 3.98 -10.79
C SER A 35 -8.83 4.41 -11.29
N LYS A 36 -7.74 4.07 -10.59
CA LYS A 36 -6.39 4.52 -10.98
C LYS A 36 -5.81 3.61 -12.06
N ARG A 37 -4.86 4.16 -12.82
CA ARG A 37 -4.30 3.52 -14.02
C ARG A 37 -2.78 3.47 -13.94
N VAL A 38 -2.18 2.56 -14.71
CA VAL A 38 -0.73 2.48 -14.89
C VAL A 38 -0.17 3.87 -15.21
N GLY A 39 0.92 4.24 -14.54
CA GLY A 39 1.55 5.55 -14.62
C GLY A 39 1.08 6.58 -13.58
N ASP A 40 -0.10 6.41 -12.97
CA ASP A 40 -0.52 7.22 -11.82
C ASP A 40 0.40 6.93 -10.62
N TRP A 41 0.61 7.94 -9.78
CA TRP A 41 1.32 7.81 -8.50
C TRP A 41 0.33 7.78 -7.33
N ILE A 42 0.64 6.99 -6.32
CA ILE A 42 -0.11 6.90 -5.07
C ILE A 42 0.83 7.18 -3.91
N ALA A 43 0.39 8.03 -2.99
CA ALA A 43 1.09 8.30 -1.74
C ALA A 43 0.19 7.98 -0.53
N GLY A 44 0.72 7.15 0.36
CA GLY A 44 0.11 6.87 1.65
C GLY A 44 0.73 7.72 2.74
N PHE A 45 -0.08 8.47 3.46
CA PHE A 45 0.35 9.29 4.59
C PHE A 45 -0.12 8.70 5.91
N THR A 46 0.57 9.08 6.99
CA THR A 46 0.10 8.87 8.36
C THR A 46 -1.26 9.53 8.60
N SER A 47 -1.85 9.24 9.75
CA SER A 47 -3.12 9.81 10.18
C SER A 47 -3.18 9.97 11.68
N ARG A 48 -4.16 10.74 12.15
CA ARG A 48 -4.45 10.87 13.59
C ARG A 48 -4.63 9.52 14.28
N SER A 49 -5.26 8.55 13.62
CA SER A 49 -5.49 7.22 14.21
C SER A 49 -4.24 6.33 14.22
N LEU A 50 -3.28 6.59 13.33
CA LEU A 50 -2.07 5.77 13.21
C LEU A 50 -0.91 6.34 14.03
N CYS A 51 -0.66 7.66 13.92
CA CYS A 51 0.50 8.33 14.52
C CYS A 51 0.14 9.53 15.40
N ARG A 52 -1.16 9.87 15.53
CA ARG A 52 -1.66 11.07 16.22
C ARG A 52 -1.31 12.42 15.56
N ASP A 53 -0.70 12.39 14.37
CA ASP A 53 -0.40 13.59 13.57
C ASP A 53 -1.65 14.46 13.32
N ALA A 54 -1.50 15.78 13.47
CA ALA A 54 -2.55 16.75 13.17
C ALA A 54 -2.73 16.94 11.65
N VAL A 55 -3.81 17.63 11.27
CA VAL A 55 -4.04 17.98 9.86
C VAL A 55 -2.92 18.90 9.38
N GLY A 56 -2.18 18.49 8.35
CA GLY A 56 -1.04 19.24 7.82
C GLY A 56 0.32 18.70 8.28
N GLU A 57 0.37 17.89 9.33
CA GLU A 57 1.61 17.32 9.90
C GLU A 57 1.87 15.87 9.44
N GLU A 58 1.02 15.34 8.55
CA GLU A 58 1.12 13.94 8.17
C GLU A 58 2.41 13.63 7.42
N ARG A 59 3.03 12.51 7.74
CA ARG A 59 4.29 12.04 7.18
C ARG A 59 4.04 10.95 6.14
N LEU A 60 4.95 10.81 5.20
CA LEU A 60 4.82 9.87 4.09
C LEU A 60 5.21 8.45 4.55
N ILE A 61 4.27 7.52 4.46
CA ILE A 61 4.50 6.09 4.72
C ILE A 61 4.99 5.40 3.47
N TYR A 62 4.40 5.69 2.31
CA TYR A 62 4.87 5.13 1.07
C TYR A 62 4.52 5.99 -0.14
N LEU A 63 5.30 5.84 -1.19
CA LEU A 63 5.07 6.37 -2.53
C LEU A 63 5.24 5.24 -3.54
N MET A 64 4.29 5.06 -4.46
CA MET A 64 4.40 4.10 -5.55
C MET A 64 3.97 4.74 -6.88
N GLN A 65 4.64 4.39 -7.97
CA GLN A 65 4.04 4.49 -9.30
C GLN A 65 3.33 3.18 -9.61
N ILE A 66 2.08 3.23 -10.07
CA ILE A 66 1.41 2.03 -10.58
C ILE A 66 2.15 1.58 -11.84
N THR A 67 2.91 0.48 -11.74
CA THR A 67 3.62 -0.11 -12.89
C THR A 67 2.77 -1.17 -13.56
N ASP A 68 1.84 -1.77 -12.83
CA ASP A 68 0.90 -2.74 -13.37
C ASP A 68 -0.43 -2.73 -12.58
N LYS A 69 -1.49 -3.22 -13.21
CA LYS A 69 -2.84 -3.31 -12.66
C LYS A 69 -3.53 -4.54 -13.23
N ILE A 70 -3.74 -5.54 -12.38
CA ILE A 70 -4.33 -6.82 -12.79
C ILE A 70 -5.59 -7.13 -11.97
N PRO A 71 -6.54 -7.91 -12.50
CA PRO A 71 -7.68 -8.41 -11.74
C PRO A 71 -7.27 -9.23 -10.50
N ILE A 72 -8.12 -9.25 -9.46
CA ILE A 72 -7.87 -10.02 -8.23
C ILE A 72 -7.69 -11.52 -8.52
N PHE A 73 -8.43 -12.08 -9.48
CA PHE A 73 -8.30 -13.50 -9.84
C PHE A 73 -6.91 -13.82 -10.44
N GLU A 74 -6.39 -12.94 -11.29
CA GLU A 74 -5.06 -13.11 -11.89
C GLU A 74 -3.99 -12.97 -10.81
N TYR A 75 -4.14 -12.03 -9.88
CA TYR A 75 -3.20 -11.84 -8.78
C TYR A 75 -2.99 -13.11 -7.95
N PHE A 76 -4.07 -13.85 -7.65
CA PHE A 76 -3.96 -15.10 -6.90
C PHE A 76 -3.22 -16.20 -7.67
N LEU A 77 -3.48 -16.32 -8.97
CA LEU A 77 -2.93 -17.38 -9.81
C LEU A 77 -1.52 -17.09 -10.32
N HIS A 78 -1.09 -15.82 -10.26
CA HIS A 78 0.17 -15.41 -10.86
C HIS A 78 1.38 -15.98 -10.10
N PRO A 79 2.34 -16.64 -10.78
CA PRO A 79 3.51 -17.25 -10.12
C PRO A 79 4.37 -16.25 -9.31
N ASN A 80 4.53 -15.02 -9.81
CA ASN A 80 5.33 -13.99 -9.13
C ASN A 80 4.70 -13.46 -7.82
N PHE A 81 3.44 -13.77 -7.53
CA PHE A 81 2.73 -13.27 -6.33
C PHE A 81 2.37 -14.38 -5.34
N GLN A 82 2.95 -15.57 -5.48
CA GLN A 82 2.70 -16.67 -4.53
C GLN A 82 3.23 -16.36 -3.12
N ASN A 83 4.35 -15.66 -3.00
CA ASN A 83 4.85 -15.16 -1.71
C ASN A 83 3.94 -14.09 -1.07
N LYS A 84 2.95 -13.57 -1.80
CA LYS A 84 1.97 -12.61 -1.29
C LYS A 84 0.73 -13.28 -0.71
N ILE A 85 0.60 -14.61 -0.81
CA ILE A 85 -0.41 -15.39 -0.09
C ILE A 85 0.07 -15.54 1.35
N PRO A 86 -0.76 -15.25 2.37
CA PRO A 86 -0.34 -15.39 3.75
C PRO A 86 -0.07 -16.86 4.10
N ASP A 87 1.07 -17.11 4.71
CA ASP A 87 1.45 -18.39 5.31
C ASP A 87 1.74 -18.16 6.79
N LEU A 88 0.81 -18.57 7.65
CA LEU A 88 0.84 -18.32 9.09
C LEU A 88 1.74 -19.30 9.85
N ASP A 89 2.18 -20.38 9.21
CA ASP A 89 3.02 -21.43 9.80
C ASP A 89 4.52 -21.14 9.63
N ARG A 90 4.87 -20.23 8.72
CA ARG A 90 6.25 -19.77 8.52
C ARG A 90 6.79 -19.04 9.74
N LYS A 91 8.09 -19.21 9.99
CA LYS A 91 8.80 -18.55 11.10
C LYS A 91 8.92 -17.05 10.85
N GLU A 92 9.29 -16.66 9.63
CA GLU A 92 9.50 -15.26 9.27
C GLU A 92 8.17 -14.53 9.11
N PHE A 93 7.99 -13.44 9.85
CA PHE A 93 6.71 -12.72 9.91
C PHE A 93 6.29 -12.11 8.57
N VAL A 94 7.23 -11.88 7.64
CA VAL A 94 6.93 -11.37 6.30
C VAL A 94 5.92 -12.22 5.53
N TYR A 95 5.96 -13.54 5.73
CA TYR A 95 5.02 -14.45 5.08
C TYR A 95 3.62 -14.37 5.68
N HIS A 96 3.46 -13.83 6.90
CA HIS A 96 2.15 -13.64 7.53
C HIS A 96 1.42 -12.41 6.98
N ALA A 97 2.17 -11.47 6.38
CA ALA A 97 1.66 -10.17 5.93
C ALA A 97 1.03 -10.18 4.53
N GLY A 98 0.95 -11.36 3.88
CA GLY A 98 0.44 -11.50 2.52
C GLY A 98 -0.96 -10.90 2.30
N ASP A 99 -1.13 -10.12 1.22
CA ASP A 99 -2.37 -9.44 0.84
C ASP A 99 -3.19 -10.17 -0.23
N ASN A 100 -2.68 -11.30 -0.70
CA ASN A 100 -3.30 -12.16 -1.69
C ASN A 100 -4.25 -13.19 -1.02
N ILE A 101 -5.28 -12.68 -0.37
CA ILE A 101 -6.16 -13.48 0.50
C ILE A 101 -7.42 -14.01 -0.18
N TYR A 102 -7.63 -13.74 -1.46
CA TYR A 102 -8.85 -14.14 -2.18
C TYR A 102 -8.52 -15.19 -3.24
N LYS A 103 -8.73 -16.46 -2.89
CA LYS A 103 -8.52 -17.62 -3.77
C LYS A 103 -9.73 -17.84 -4.67
N PRO A 104 -9.60 -17.80 -6.01
CA PRO A 104 -10.70 -18.12 -6.92
C PRO A 104 -11.28 -19.51 -6.67
N HIS A 105 -12.60 -19.62 -6.60
CA HIS A 105 -13.32 -20.88 -6.44
C HIS A 105 -14.75 -20.77 -6.99
N ALA A 106 -15.11 -21.64 -7.94
CA ALA A 106 -16.47 -21.79 -8.47
C ALA A 106 -17.18 -20.46 -8.88
N GLY A 107 -16.45 -19.53 -9.51
CA GLY A 107 -17.01 -18.23 -9.95
C GLY A 107 -17.07 -17.14 -8.87
N ASP A 108 -16.58 -17.43 -7.65
CA ASP A 108 -16.38 -16.48 -6.56
C ASP A 108 -14.96 -16.63 -5.98
N PHE A 109 -14.74 -16.16 -4.76
CA PHE A 109 -13.48 -16.26 -4.02
C PHE A 109 -13.69 -16.88 -2.63
N ILE A 110 -12.81 -17.78 -2.24
CA ILE A 110 -12.61 -18.17 -0.84
C ILE A 110 -11.64 -17.16 -0.21
N GLN A 111 -12.03 -16.56 0.91
CA GLN A 111 -11.12 -15.74 1.70
C GLN A 111 -10.23 -16.66 2.55
N LEU A 112 -8.91 -16.48 2.46
CA LEU A 112 -7.93 -17.21 3.25
C LEU A 112 -7.76 -16.58 4.64
N ASP A 113 -7.43 -17.42 5.61
CA ASP A 113 -7.14 -16.99 6.97
C ASP A 113 -5.94 -16.02 6.98
N ASN A 114 -6.12 -14.92 7.70
CA ASN A 114 -5.13 -13.86 7.82
C ASN A 114 -5.42 -13.02 9.08
N LYS A 115 -4.50 -12.13 9.44
CA LYS A 115 -4.59 -11.32 10.68
C LYS A 115 -5.26 -9.96 10.49
N ASN A 116 -5.65 -9.58 9.27
CA ASN A 116 -5.98 -8.20 8.92
C ASN A 116 -7.45 -8.00 8.55
N HIS A 117 -7.99 -8.85 7.68
CA HIS A 117 -9.34 -8.73 7.12
C HIS A 117 -10.13 -10.03 7.35
N PHE A 118 -11.42 -9.88 7.66
CA PHE A 118 -12.31 -10.96 8.08
C PHE A 118 -13.50 -11.11 7.11
N PRO A 119 -14.41 -12.09 7.29
CA PRO A 119 -15.51 -12.32 6.35
C PRO A 119 -16.38 -11.08 6.03
N HIS A 120 -16.52 -10.15 6.98
CA HIS A 120 -17.28 -8.91 6.76
C HIS A 120 -16.58 -7.91 5.83
N ASP A 121 -15.28 -8.06 5.57
CA ASP A 121 -14.51 -7.19 4.67
C ASP A 121 -14.60 -7.65 3.20
N LYS A 122 -14.95 -8.93 2.94
CA LYS A 122 -14.94 -9.56 1.61
C LYS A 122 -15.64 -8.73 0.54
N VAL A 123 -16.87 -8.28 0.81
CA VAL A 123 -17.66 -7.49 -0.15
C VAL A 123 -16.94 -6.18 -0.51
N LYS A 124 -16.38 -5.51 0.49
CA LYS A 124 -15.68 -4.24 0.29
C LYS A 124 -14.37 -4.43 -0.46
N ASP A 125 -13.61 -5.46 -0.14
CA ASP A 125 -12.36 -5.75 -0.82
C ASP A 125 -12.59 -6.15 -2.28
N LEU A 126 -13.53 -7.05 -2.55
CA LEU A 126 -13.80 -7.49 -3.92
C LEU A 126 -14.37 -6.35 -4.79
N SER A 127 -15.03 -5.34 -4.21
CA SER A 127 -15.54 -4.18 -4.94
C SER A 127 -14.47 -3.31 -5.63
N GLY A 128 -13.19 -3.53 -5.31
CA GLY A 128 -12.08 -2.85 -5.97
C GLY A 128 -11.61 -3.49 -7.28
N GLU A 129 -12.01 -4.75 -7.54
CA GLU A 129 -11.79 -5.56 -8.77
C GLU A 129 -10.34 -5.84 -9.18
N PHE A 130 -9.42 -4.94 -8.89
CA PHE A 130 -8.04 -4.96 -9.34
C PHE A 130 -7.07 -4.86 -8.18
N VAL A 131 -5.85 -5.35 -8.40
CA VAL A 131 -4.68 -5.14 -7.55
C VAL A 131 -3.77 -4.13 -8.26
N LEU A 132 -3.32 -3.13 -7.52
CA LEU A 132 -2.33 -2.18 -8.04
C LEU A 132 -0.93 -2.64 -7.64
N ILE A 133 -0.02 -2.69 -8.62
CA ILE A 133 1.32 -3.26 -8.48
C ILE A 133 2.36 -2.20 -8.79
N SER A 134 3.47 -2.22 -8.06
CA SER A 134 4.62 -1.34 -8.31
C SER A 134 5.97 -1.99 -8.07
N THR A 135 6.83 -1.90 -9.07
CA THR A 135 8.30 -2.10 -8.94
C THR A 135 9.05 -0.76 -8.79
N LYS A 136 8.31 0.34 -8.68
CA LYS A 136 8.78 1.72 -8.53
C LYS A 136 8.16 2.34 -7.28
N PHE A 137 8.57 1.83 -6.13
CA PHE A 137 8.03 2.23 -4.83
C PHE A 137 9.10 2.58 -3.81
N TYR A 138 8.67 3.31 -2.78
CA TYR A 138 9.42 3.79 -1.64
C TYR A 138 8.54 3.57 -0.42
N TYR A 139 8.98 2.77 0.55
CA TYR A 139 8.20 2.43 1.73
C TYR A 139 8.99 2.75 2.99
N PHE A 140 8.49 3.70 3.77
CA PHE A 140 9.11 4.26 4.97
C PHE A 140 8.57 3.65 6.27
N GLY A 141 7.44 2.93 6.21
CA GLY A 141 6.89 2.17 7.34
C GLY A 141 6.82 2.98 8.63
N GLY A 142 7.27 2.37 9.73
CA GLY A 142 7.28 2.89 11.10
C GLY A 142 8.22 4.07 11.36
N LYS A 143 9.04 4.49 10.38
CA LYS A 143 9.73 5.79 10.41
C LYS A 143 9.32 6.61 9.18
N PRO A 144 8.08 7.12 9.15
CA PRO A 144 7.54 7.80 7.99
C PRO A 144 8.31 9.09 7.68
N LEU A 145 8.49 9.39 6.39
CA LEU A 145 9.28 10.53 5.93
C LEU A 145 8.56 11.85 6.15
N GLU A 146 9.21 12.79 6.84
CA GLU A 146 8.75 14.17 6.95
C GLU A 146 8.89 14.90 5.62
N ILE A 147 7.85 15.66 5.25
CA ILE A 147 7.80 16.38 3.98
C ILE A 147 7.70 17.87 4.30
N SER A 148 8.65 18.65 3.79
CA SER A 148 8.65 20.09 3.96
C SER A 148 7.39 20.74 3.36
N PRO A 149 6.89 21.85 3.94
CA PRO A 149 5.65 22.48 3.47
C PRO A 149 5.64 22.85 1.98
N ASP A 150 6.78 23.25 1.42
CA ASP A 150 6.95 23.64 0.02
C ASP A 150 6.88 22.46 -0.96
N LEU A 151 7.18 21.25 -0.49
CA LEU A 151 7.11 20.01 -1.29
C LEU A 151 5.82 19.22 -1.04
N ARG A 152 4.98 19.66 -0.10
CA ARG A 152 3.82 18.89 0.36
C ARG A 152 2.75 18.77 -0.73
N PRO A 153 2.31 17.55 -1.10
CA PRO A 153 1.19 17.38 -2.02
C PRO A 153 -0.14 17.62 -1.29
N ARG A 154 -1.25 17.65 -2.02
CA ARG A 154 -2.57 17.64 -1.40
C ARG A 154 -2.78 16.32 -0.65
N VAL A 155 -3.00 16.41 0.66
CA VAL A 155 -3.40 15.30 1.54
C VAL A 155 -4.83 15.56 2.01
N PRO A 156 -5.76 14.58 1.97
CA PRO A 156 -7.13 14.81 2.41
C PRO A 156 -7.18 15.11 3.92
N VAL A 157 -8.05 16.04 4.35
CA VAL A 157 -8.24 16.36 5.78
C VAL A 157 -8.66 15.11 6.58
N GLY A 158 -9.50 14.26 6.00
CA GLY A 158 -9.98 13.02 6.61
C GLY A 158 -9.87 11.81 5.68
N GLN A 159 -10.78 10.85 5.87
CA GLN A 159 -10.88 9.71 4.96
C GLN A 159 -11.32 10.19 3.57
N SER A 160 -10.66 9.67 2.53
CA SER A 160 -11.04 9.90 1.14
C SER A 160 -11.10 8.57 0.40
N ALA A 161 -12.24 8.31 -0.25
CA ALA A 161 -12.45 7.09 -1.03
C ALA A 161 -11.57 7.04 -2.28
N HIS A 162 -11.41 8.17 -2.98
CA HIS A 162 -10.67 8.27 -4.24
C HIS A 162 -9.26 8.85 -4.10
N GLY A 163 -8.88 9.27 -2.89
CA GLY A 163 -7.67 10.04 -2.61
C GLY A 163 -7.80 11.52 -3.02
N SER A 164 -6.83 12.33 -2.63
CA SER A 164 -6.70 13.72 -3.06
C SER A 164 -5.75 13.81 -4.24
N LEU A 165 -6.19 14.44 -5.32
CA LEU A 165 -5.39 14.62 -6.54
C LEU A 165 -4.47 15.84 -6.42
N THR A 166 -3.19 15.63 -6.68
CA THR A 166 -2.19 16.68 -6.95
C THR A 166 -1.73 16.57 -8.41
N LEU A 167 -1.62 17.70 -9.11
CA LEU A 167 -1.26 17.78 -10.53
C LEU A 167 -0.08 18.73 -10.77
N GLY A 168 0.44 18.70 -12.00
CA GLY A 168 1.40 19.68 -12.49
C GLY A 168 2.75 19.66 -11.79
N GLU A 169 3.31 20.85 -11.61
CA GLU A 169 4.64 21.06 -11.06
C GLU A 169 4.74 20.56 -9.60
N GLN A 170 3.71 20.79 -8.78
CA GLN A 170 3.70 20.36 -7.37
C GLN A 170 3.83 18.83 -7.24
N ALA A 171 3.07 18.07 -8.04
CA ALA A 171 3.18 16.62 -8.05
C ALA A 171 4.58 16.17 -8.50
N SER A 172 5.15 16.85 -9.49
CA SER A 172 6.47 16.52 -10.05
C SER A 172 7.59 16.82 -9.05
N LYS A 173 7.56 17.98 -8.37
CA LYS A 173 8.51 18.36 -7.31
C LYS A 173 8.53 17.34 -6.17
N PHE A 174 7.35 17.01 -5.63
CA PHE A 174 7.22 16.03 -4.56
C PHE A 174 7.75 14.65 -4.97
N ILE A 175 7.33 14.15 -6.13
CA ILE A 175 7.75 12.82 -6.60
C ILE A 175 9.26 12.79 -6.87
N ASN A 176 9.82 13.84 -7.49
CA ASN A 176 11.25 13.90 -7.77
C ASN A 176 12.09 14.05 -6.50
N TYR A 177 11.61 14.79 -5.49
CA TYR A 177 12.27 14.87 -4.18
C TYR A 177 12.49 13.47 -3.59
N VAL A 178 11.43 12.65 -3.54
CA VAL A 178 11.55 11.27 -3.04
C VAL A 178 12.43 10.42 -3.96
N ARG A 179 12.19 10.46 -5.28
CA ARG A 179 12.87 9.58 -6.24
C ARG A 179 14.37 9.84 -6.37
N ASN A 180 14.80 11.09 -6.23
CA ASN A 180 16.19 11.48 -6.46
C ASN A 180 17.02 11.39 -5.18
N GLY A 181 16.41 11.57 -4.01
CA GLY A 181 17.11 11.52 -2.72
C GLY A 181 17.14 10.14 -2.07
N ILE A 182 16.30 9.21 -2.51
CA ILE A 182 16.04 7.95 -1.78
C ILE A 182 16.03 6.79 -2.77
N SER A 183 16.65 5.66 -2.41
CA SER A 183 16.60 4.43 -3.20
C SER A 183 15.21 3.80 -3.18
N LYS A 184 14.82 3.05 -4.21
CA LYS A 184 13.55 2.31 -4.19
C LYS A 184 13.59 1.18 -3.16
N GLY A 185 12.43 0.82 -2.60
CA GLY A 185 12.26 -0.37 -1.75
C GLY A 185 11.72 -0.07 -0.36
N VAL A 186 12.00 -0.99 0.56
CA VAL A 186 11.61 -0.94 1.98
C VAL A 186 12.75 -0.32 2.79
N HIS A 187 12.47 0.78 3.49
CA HIS A 187 13.46 1.46 4.34
C HIS A 187 13.30 1.10 5.82
N HIS A 188 12.07 0.87 6.26
CA HIS A 188 11.76 0.44 7.63
C HIS A 188 10.58 -0.53 7.65
N ALA A 189 10.52 -1.32 8.74
CA ALA A 189 9.38 -2.19 9.03
C ALA A 189 8.07 -1.40 9.08
N PRO A 190 6.91 -2.02 8.82
CA PRO A 190 5.60 -1.41 9.08
C PRO A 190 5.45 -0.91 10.52
N HIS A 191 4.54 0.06 10.76
CA HIS A 191 4.27 0.57 12.11
C HIS A 191 3.86 -0.53 13.10
N ARG A 192 3.18 -1.57 12.62
CA ARG A 192 2.79 -2.74 13.40
C ARG A 192 3.56 -3.94 12.86
N TRP A 193 4.76 -4.11 13.39
CA TRP A 193 5.64 -5.23 13.12
C TRP A 193 6.24 -5.75 14.43
N PRO A 194 6.46 -7.07 14.59
CA PRO A 194 7.15 -7.59 15.77
C PRO A 194 8.58 -7.05 15.87
N ASP A 195 8.94 -6.42 16.99
CA ASP A 195 10.26 -5.79 17.16
C ASP A 195 11.43 -6.78 17.04
N SER A 196 11.22 -8.04 17.40
CA SER A 196 12.20 -9.12 17.31
C SER A 196 12.35 -9.71 15.90
N ASP A 197 11.44 -9.38 14.98
CA ASP A 197 11.43 -9.92 13.62
C ASP A 197 12.10 -8.96 12.63
N LEU A 198 13.13 -9.45 11.94
CA LEU A 198 13.87 -8.69 10.92
C LEU A 198 13.53 -9.12 9.49
N SER A 199 12.50 -9.95 9.29
CA SER A 199 12.14 -10.51 7.99
C SER A 199 11.66 -9.46 6.99
N TRP A 200 11.28 -8.26 7.46
CA TRP A 200 10.95 -7.11 6.61
C TRP A 200 12.15 -6.60 5.78
N ARG A 201 13.38 -6.99 6.11
CA ARG A 201 14.62 -6.59 5.41
C ARG A 201 14.99 -7.51 4.24
N MET A 202 14.22 -8.58 4.00
CA MET A 202 14.48 -9.53 2.92
C MET A 202 14.25 -8.95 1.52
#